data_AF-A0A7S3AHV3-F1
#
_entry.id   AF-A0A7S3AHV3-F1
#
_cell.length_a   1.000
_cell.length_b   1.000
_cell.length_c   1.000
_cell.angle_alpha   90.00
_cell.angle_beta   90.00
_cell.angle_gamma   90.00
#
_symmetry.space_group_name_H-M   'P 1'
#
loop_
_entity.id
_entity.type
_entity.pdbx_description
1 polymer ?
#
loop_
_entity_poly.entity_id
_entity_poly.type
_entity_poly.pdbx_seq_one_letter_code
_entity_poly.pdbx_strand_id
1 'polypeptide(L)'
;GSSAMEFSALNSFDPVEFNSKMYFRARKNGASADTLWQYDDTNDPSEVGTSVNDPFELIVFNSKLYFFGSDATSGRELWSCDNSNTLTRVSDINTGVGDSTTPFQVGIGR
;
A
#
# COMPACT_ATOMS: atom_id res chain seq x y z
N GLY A 1 -22.54 -16.56 -24.07
CA GLY A 1 -21.49 -15.84 -24.81
C GLY A 1 -20.88 -14.85 -23.84
N SER A 2 -19.59 -14.99 -23.59
CA SER A 2 -18.77 -14.24 -22.64
C SER A 2 -19.13 -12.76 -22.54
N SER A 3 -19.64 -12.34 -21.38
CA SER A 3 -19.63 -10.95 -20.94
C SER A 3 -18.17 -10.55 -20.81
N ALA A 4 -17.73 -9.64 -21.68
CA ALA A 4 -16.42 -9.01 -21.56
C ALA A 4 -16.34 -8.38 -20.17
N MET A 5 -15.36 -8.79 -19.36
CA MET A 5 -14.94 -8.01 -18.21
C MET A 5 -14.40 -6.70 -18.79
N GLU A 6 -15.19 -5.63 -18.69
CA GLU A 6 -14.66 -4.29 -18.90
C GLU A 6 -13.56 -4.10 -17.86
N PHE A 7 -12.30 -4.17 -18.29
CA PHE A 7 -11.20 -3.62 -17.53
C PHE A 7 -11.35 -2.10 -17.61
N SER A 8 -12.24 -1.55 -16.79
CA SER A 8 -12.19 -0.13 -16.43
C SER A 8 -10.78 0.12 -15.90
N ALA A 9 -10.10 1.12 -16.44
CA ALA A 9 -8.76 1.50 -16.03
C ALA A 9 -8.67 1.48 -14.50
N LEU A 10 -7.76 0.66 -13.96
CA LEU A 10 -7.59 0.51 -12.52
C LEU A 10 -7.32 1.90 -11.95
N ASN A 11 -8.25 2.44 -11.19
CA ASN A 11 -7.94 3.60 -10.38
C ASN A 11 -6.94 3.12 -9.33
N SER A 12 -5.96 3.98 -8.97
CA SER A 12 -4.95 3.67 -7.94
C SER A 12 -5.52 3.29 -6.55
N PHE A 13 -6.85 3.34 -6.40
CA PHE A 13 -7.59 3.04 -5.19
C PHE A 13 -8.45 1.77 -5.29
N ASP A 14 -8.38 1.04 -6.40
CA ASP A 14 -9.19 -0.16 -6.57
C ASP A 14 -8.72 -1.27 -5.62
N PRO A 15 -9.65 -1.96 -4.94
CA PRO A 15 -9.30 -3.13 -4.15
C PRO A 15 -8.70 -4.23 -5.05
N VAL A 16 -7.76 -4.98 -4.50
CA VAL A 16 -7.09 -6.09 -5.20
C VAL A 16 -7.39 -7.40 -4.50
N GLU A 17 -7.83 -8.41 -5.27
CA GLU A 17 -7.97 -9.76 -4.76
C GLU A 17 -6.59 -10.44 -4.65
N PHE A 18 -6.26 -10.96 -3.46
CA PHE A 18 -5.06 -11.74 -3.20
C PHE A 18 -5.38 -12.81 -2.15
N ASN A 19 -4.97 -14.05 -2.40
CA ASN A 19 -5.16 -15.17 -1.46
C ASN A 19 -6.62 -15.31 -0.95
N SER A 20 -7.59 -15.19 -1.87
CA SER A 20 -9.03 -15.25 -1.59
C SER A 20 -9.52 -14.20 -0.57
N LYS A 21 -8.84 -13.07 -0.52
CA LYS A 21 -9.22 -11.89 0.27
C LYS A 21 -9.13 -10.64 -0.58
N MET A 22 -9.93 -9.66 -0.24
CA MET A 22 -9.87 -8.33 -0.83
C MET A 22 -8.90 -7.47 -0.02
N TYR A 23 -7.89 -6.89 -0.67
CA TYR A 23 -6.93 -5.96 -0.08
C TYR A 23 -7.17 -4.55 -0.58
N PHE A 24 -7.19 -3.58 0.32
CA PHE A 24 -7.52 -2.19 -0.01
C PHE A 24 -6.92 -1.21 0.98
N ARG A 25 -6.87 0.05 0.59
CA ARG A 25 -6.45 1.17 1.44
C ARG A 25 -7.63 1.66 2.28
N ALA A 26 -7.44 1.84 3.58
CA ALA A 26 -8.43 2.50 4.44
C ALA A 26 -7.79 3.25 5.62
N ARG A 27 -8.53 4.20 6.19
CA ARG A 27 -8.10 4.99 7.37
C ARG A 27 -8.95 4.65 8.59
N LYS A 28 -8.29 4.24 9.67
CA LYS A 28 -8.94 4.08 10.98
C LYS A 28 -9.37 5.44 11.54
N ASN A 29 -10.51 5.50 12.23
CA ASN A 29 -10.98 6.74 12.84
C ASN A 29 -9.93 7.31 13.81
N GLY A 30 -9.58 8.58 13.64
CA GLY A 30 -8.54 9.26 14.41
C GLY A 30 -7.09 9.01 13.97
N ALA A 31 -6.84 8.20 12.93
CA ALA A 31 -5.50 8.00 12.38
C ALA A 31 -5.08 9.14 11.44
N SER A 32 -3.76 9.40 11.37
CA SER A 32 -3.17 10.43 10.52
C SER A 32 -2.94 9.98 9.08
N ALA A 33 -2.86 8.67 8.83
CA ALA A 33 -2.54 8.08 7.54
C ALA A 33 -3.46 6.88 7.26
N ASP A 34 -3.50 6.49 5.98
CA ASP A 34 -4.20 5.28 5.56
C ASP A 34 -3.25 4.09 5.67
N THR A 35 -3.79 2.91 5.86
CA THR A 35 -3.02 1.66 5.96
C THR A 35 -3.62 0.60 5.05
N LEU A 36 -2.95 -0.55 4.97
CA LEU A 36 -3.42 -1.68 4.18
C LEU A 36 -4.44 -2.46 5.00
N TRP A 37 -5.57 -2.80 4.40
CA TRP A 37 -6.66 -3.57 5.01
C TRP A 37 -6.96 -4.80 4.17
N GLN A 38 -7.43 -5.87 4.80
CA GLN A 38 -7.96 -7.06 4.17
C GLN A 38 -9.42 -7.31 4.57
N TYR A 39 -10.17 -7.99 3.72
CA TYR A 39 -11.50 -8.52 3.99
C TYR A 39 -11.64 -9.92 3.39
N ASP A 40 -12.19 -10.87 4.14
CA ASP A 40 -12.29 -12.29 3.78
C ASP A 40 -13.73 -12.76 3.52
N ASP A 41 -14.65 -11.83 3.26
CA ASP A 41 -16.08 -12.08 3.04
C ASP A 41 -16.84 -12.65 4.25
N THR A 42 -16.18 -12.84 5.40
CA THR A 42 -16.78 -13.48 6.58
C THR A 42 -16.64 -12.63 7.84
N ASN A 43 -15.44 -12.11 8.10
CA ASN A 43 -15.11 -11.33 9.28
C ASN A 43 -15.07 -9.83 8.94
N ASP A 44 -15.18 -8.99 9.97
CA ASP A 44 -14.97 -7.56 9.78
C ASP A 44 -13.59 -7.27 9.16
N PRO A 45 -13.47 -6.25 8.29
CA PRO A 45 -12.19 -5.86 7.73
C PRO A 45 -11.14 -5.62 8.81
N SER A 46 -9.90 -6.02 8.52
CA SER A 46 -8.79 -5.92 9.46
C SER A 46 -7.55 -5.32 8.80
N GLU A 47 -6.79 -4.58 9.59
CA GLU A 47 -5.53 -3.94 9.17
C GLU A 47 -4.41 -4.98 8.98
N VAL A 48 -3.61 -4.80 7.93
CA VAL A 48 -2.53 -5.70 7.50
C VAL A 48 -1.20 -5.03 7.79
N GLY A 49 -0.64 -5.31 8.97
CA GLY A 49 0.55 -4.62 9.47
C GLY A 49 0.31 -3.13 9.74
N THR A 50 1.11 -2.53 10.61
CA THR A 50 0.94 -1.11 11.02
C THR A 50 2.17 -0.25 10.72
N SER A 51 3.18 -0.82 10.07
CA SER A 51 4.47 -0.14 9.83
C SER A 51 4.53 0.59 8.49
N VAL A 52 3.53 0.45 7.62
CA VAL A 52 3.52 1.05 6.29
C VAL A 52 2.24 1.88 6.10
N ASN A 53 2.44 3.16 5.81
CA ASN A 53 1.42 4.18 5.61
C ASN A 53 1.21 4.49 4.13
N ASP A 54 0.00 4.98 3.85
CA ASP A 54 -0.49 5.43 2.56
C ASP A 54 -0.20 4.45 1.41
N PRO A 55 -0.68 3.19 1.49
CA PRO A 55 -0.49 2.22 0.41
C PRO A 55 -1.23 2.64 -0.87
N PHE A 56 -0.58 2.53 -2.02
CA PHE A 56 -1.20 2.82 -3.33
C PHE A 56 -0.61 1.94 -4.44
N GLU A 57 -1.31 1.87 -5.58
CA GLU A 57 -0.93 1.05 -6.74
C GLU A 57 -0.70 -0.43 -6.37
N LEU A 58 -1.68 -1.02 -5.67
CA LEU A 58 -1.64 -2.42 -5.29
C LEU A 58 -1.65 -3.31 -6.54
N ILE A 59 -0.83 -4.36 -6.55
CA ILE A 59 -0.78 -5.35 -7.63
C ILE A 59 -0.35 -6.73 -7.11
N VAL A 60 -0.98 -7.80 -7.59
CA VAL A 60 -0.50 -9.16 -7.35
C VAL A 60 0.54 -9.54 -8.40
N PHE A 61 1.71 -9.98 -7.95
CA PHE A 61 2.79 -10.46 -8.80
C PHE A 61 3.47 -11.64 -8.13
N ASN A 62 3.74 -12.73 -8.85
CA ASN A 62 4.46 -13.90 -8.33
C ASN A 62 4.02 -14.37 -6.92
N SER A 63 2.70 -14.50 -6.70
CA SER A 63 2.11 -14.96 -5.44
C SER A 63 2.37 -14.06 -4.22
N LYS A 64 2.63 -12.78 -4.44
CA LYS A 64 2.67 -11.74 -3.41
C LYS A 64 1.87 -10.53 -3.85
N LEU A 65 1.37 -9.77 -2.88
CA LEU A 65 0.81 -8.44 -3.12
C LEU A 65 1.95 -7.42 -3.03
N TYR A 66 2.09 -6.56 -4.03
CA TYR A 66 3.03 -5.46 -4.07
C TYR A 66 2.29 -4.13 -4.05
N PHE A 67 2.87 -3.11 -3.46
CA PHE A 67 2.31 -1.77 -3.39
C PHE A 67 3.39 -0.75 -3.03
N PHE A 68 3.18 0.51 -3.37
CA PHE A 68 4.01 1.60 -2.85
C PHE A 68 3.49 2.07 -1.50
N GLY A 69 4.38 2.46 -0.60
CA GLY A 69 4.04 2.98 0.73
C GLY A 69 5.26 3.53 1.47
N SER A 70 5.05 4.18 2.60
CA SER A 70 6.12 4.78 3.41
C SER A 70 6.09 4.29 4.85
N ASP A 71 7.25 4.09 5.47
CA ASP A 71 7.37 3.80 6.91
C ASP A 71 7.91 5.04 7.67
N ALA A 72 8.11 4.93 8.98
CA ALA A 72 8.59 6.05 9.80
C ALA A 72 10.06 6.44 9.53
N THR A 73 10.80 5.61 8.79
CA THR A 73 12.25 5.73 8.58
C THR A 73 12.64 5.97 7.12
N SER A 74 11.70 5.78 6.20
CA SER A 74 11.93 5.73 4.75
C SER A 74 10.93 6.62 4.04
N GLY A 75 11.31 7.13 2.87
CA GLY A 75 10.39 7.73 1.95
C GLY A 75 9.40 6.71 1.38
N ARG A 76 8.77 7.07 0.27
CA ARG A 76 7.95 6.16 -0.51
C ARG A 76 8.82 5.08 -1.15
N GLU A 77 8.56 3.82 -0.79
CA GLU A 77 9.28 2.65 -1.28
C GLU A 77 8.31 1.60 -1.86
N LEU A 78 8.86 0.60 -2.56
CA LEU A 78 8.12 -0.58 -2.98
C LEU A 78 8.09 -1.62 -1.84
N TRP A 79 6.88 -2.03 -1.47
CA TRP A 79 6.61 -3.03 -0.43
C TRP A 79 5.96 -4.27 -1.02
N SER A 80 6.15 -5.38 -0.34
CA SER A 80 5.49 -6.65 -0.60
C SER A 80 4.79 -7.16 0.65
N CYS A 81 3.66 -7.82 0.47
CA CYS A 81 2.91 -8.54 1.47
C CYS A 81 2.79 -10.00 1.01
N ASP A 82 3.22 -10.94 1.87
CA ASP A 82 3.04 -12.36 1.62
C ASP A 82 1.69 -12.88 2.16
N ASN A 83 1.41 -14.17 1.96
CA ASN A 83 0.18 -14.81 2.42
C ASN A 83 0.00 -14.82 3.95
N SER A 84 1.07 -14.54 4.71
CA SER A 84 1.06 -14.43 6.16
C SER A 84 0.86 -12.99 6.65
N ASN A 85 0.56 -12.07 5.74
CA ASN A 85 0.44 -10.63 6.01
C ASN A 85 1.74 -9.98 6.49
N THR A 86 2.89 -10.59 6.18
CA THR A 86 4.19 -10.01 6.50
C THR A 86 4.56 -8.97 5.45
N LEU A 87 4.76 -7.72 5.90
CA LEU A 87 5.19 -6.62 5.05
C LEU A 87 6.72 -6.59 4.96
N THR A 88 7.25 -6.63 3.74
CA THR A 88 8.69 -6.59 3.45
C THR A 88 8.97 -5.56 2.36
N ARG A 89 9.85 -4.60 2.65
CA ARG A 89 10.40 -3.67 1.65
C ARG A 89 11.21 -4.45 0.62
N VAL A 90 10.87 -4.28 -0.65
CA VAL A 90 11.42 -5.07 -1.75
C VAL A 90 12.84 -4.64 -2.08
N SER A 91 13.08 -3.34 -2.09
CA SER A 91 14.40 -2.72 -2.22
C SER A 91 14.32 -1.28 -1.72
N ASP A 92 15.47 -0.73 -1.32
CA ASP A 92 15.66 0.71 -1.10
C ASP A 92 15.97 1.32 -2.47
N ILE A 93 14.90 1.66 -3.21
CA ILE A 93 15.02 2.15 -4.59
C ILE A 93 15.42 3.63 -4.57
N ASN A 94 14.99 4.36 -3.54
CA ASN A 94 15.28 5.75 -3.32
C ASN A 94 16.11 5.93 -2.05
N THR A 95 17.43 5.93 -2.18
CA THR A 95 18.32 6.12 -1.02
C THR A 95 18.10 7.49 -0.37
N GLY A 96 17.51 7.50 0.83
CA GLY A 96 17.32 8.68 1.69
C GLY A 96 15.88 9.21 1.76
N VAL A 97 15.62 10.12 2.70
CA VAL A 97 14.27 10.67 3.03
C VAL A 97 13.66 11.54 1.90
N GLY A 98 14.36 11.66 0.76
CA GLY A 98 14.21 12.72 -0.24
C GLY A 98 13.02 12.62 -1.20
N ASP A 99 12.38 11.46 -1.34
CA ASP A 99 11.23 11.31 -2.26
C ASP A 99 9.87 11.44 -1.56
N SER A 100 9.88 11.82 -0.28
CA SER A 100 8.71 12.42 0.33
C SER A 100 8.58 13.84 -0.20
N THR A 101 7.47 14.12 -0.90
CA THR A 101 7.09 15.47 -1.29
C THR A 101 7.04 16.36 -0.04
N THR A 102 8.13 17.07 0.24
CA THR A 102 8.16 18.16 1.22
C THR A 102 7.82 19.43 0.45
N PRO A 103 6.60 20.01 0.56
CA PRO A 103 6.48 21.41 0.25
C PRO A 103 7.29 22.14 1.32
N PHE A 104 8.27 22.94 0.87
CA PHE A 104 9.11 23.84 1.66
C PHE A 104 9.94 23.20 2.81
N GLN A 105 11.23 22.93 2.55
CA GLN A 105 12.24 23.34 3.52
C GLN A 105 12.97 24.55 2.93
N VAL A 106 12.65 25.74 3.45
CA VAL A 106 13.50 26.91 3.27
C VAL A 106 14.80 26.61 4.01
N GLY A 107 15.84 26.26 3.26
CA GLY A 107 17.18 26.18 3.79
C GLY A 107 17.65 27.57 4.19
N ILE A 108 17.93 27.76 5.48
CA ILE A 108 18.91 28.74 5.96
C ILE A 108 19.44 28.27 7.31
N GLY A 109 20.59 27.59 7.24
CA GLY A 109 21.54 27.49 8.33
C GLY A 109 22.92 27.86 7.78
N ARG A 110 23.36 29.08 8.07
CA ARG A 110 24.78 29.41 8.19
C ARG A 110 25.22 29.06 9.60
#